data_AF-A0A924YFY3-F1
#
_entry.id   AF-A0A924YFY3-F1
#
_cell.length_a   1.000
_cell.length_b   1.000
_cell.length_c   1.000
_cell.angle_alpha   90.00
_cell.angle_beta   90.00
_cell.angle_gamma   90.00
#
_symmetry.space_group_name_H-M   'P 1'
#
loop_
_entity.id
_entity.type
_entity.pdbx_description
1 polymer ?
#
loop_
_entity_poly.entity_id
_entity_poly.type
_entity_poly.pdbx_seq_one_letter_code
_entity_poly.pdbx_strand_id
1 'polypeptide(L)' 'MTIDDFNVSEDCRLRLREVGFTAVEEIVEFLEQQAISRGMSAGRWVSCFDEIVEQIKLLGLWSDILEQGWPSNQK' A
#
# COMPACT_ATOMS: atom_id res chain seq x y z
N MET A 1 3.93 13.39 -1.62
CA MET A 1 3.31 13.71 -0.28
C MET A 1 3.94 12.84 0.80
N THR A 2 3.96 13.26 2.07
CA THR A 2 4.65 12.51 3.14
C THR A 2 3.76 11.46 3.79
N ILE A 3 4.35 10.48 4.46
CA ILE A 3 3.62 9.47 5.24
C ILE A 3 2.92 10.03 6.49
N ASP A 4 3.30 11.23 6.96
CA ASP A 4 2.63 11.90 8.08
C ASP A 4 1.25 12.45 7.67
N ASP A 5 1.12 12.85 6.40
CA ASP A 5 -0.15 13.25 5.79
C ASP A 5 -1.00 12.04 5.36
N PHE A 6 -0.46 10.83 5.47
CA PHE A 6 -1.15 9.61 5.13
C PHE A 6 -2.11 9.23 6.26
N ASN A 7 -3.40 9.25 5.94
CA ASN A 7 -4.49 9.08 6.91
C ASN A 7 -4.72 7.60 7.26
N VAL A 8 -3.71 6.99 7.87
CA VAL A 8 -3.73 5.62 8.40
C VAL A 8 -3.50 5.64 9.92
N SER A 9 -3.82 4.54 10.59
CA SER A 9 -3.52 4.36 12.01
C SER A 9 -2.05 4.63 12.36
N GLU A 10 -1.81 5.08 13.60
CA GLU A 10 -0.45 5.37 14.08
C GLU A 10 0.46 4.13 14.02
N ASP A 11 -0.07 2.95 14.35
CA ASP A 11 0.64 1.67 14.23
C ASP A 11 1.04 1.38 12.77
N CYS A 12 0.13 1.65 11.82
CA CYS A 12 0.42 1.51 10.40
C CYS A 12 1.52 2.47 9.95
N ARG A 13 1.46 3.74 10.36
CA ARG A 13 2.48 4.74 10.03
C ARG A 13 3.85 4.39 10.60
N LEU A 14 3.90 3.88 11.84
CA LEU A 14 5.14 3.41 12.46
C LEU A 14 5.75 2.24 11.68
N ARG A 15 4.94 1.23 11.30
CA ARG A 15 5.41 0.12 10.47
C ARG A 15 5.94 0.56 9.11
N LEU A 16 5.25 1.51 8.46
CA LEU A 16 5.71 2.08 7.19
C LEU A 16 7.09 2.75 7.33
N ARG A 17 7.33 3.45 8.45
CA ARG A 17 8.65 4.02 8.79
C ARG A 17 9.69 2.95 9.08
N GLU A 18 9.35 1.88 9.78
CA GLU A 18 10.26 0.77 10.05
C GLU A 18 10.71 0.06 8.76
N VAL A 19 9.83 -0.01 7.76
CA VAL A 19 10.17 -0.51 6.41
C VAL A 19 11.04 0.50 5.65
N GLY A 20 11.02 1.77 6.04
CA GLY A 20 11.85 2.83 5.47
C GLY A 20 11.12 3.76 4.50
N PHE A 21 9.79 3.71 4.42
CA PHE A 21 9.02 4.63 3.58
C PHE A 21 8.99 6.03 4.18
N THR A 22 9.22 7.04 3.34
CA THR A 22 9.20 8.46 3.72
C THR A 22 8.12 9.24 2.98
N ALA A 23 7.74 8.79 1.79
CA ALA A 23 6.68 9.34 0.97
C ALA A 23 5.64 8.28 0.58
N VAL A 24 4.40 8.72 0.35
CA VAL A 24 3.30 7.83 -0.11
C VAL A 24 3.58 7.27 -1.51
N GLU A 25 4.27 8.04 -2.35
CA GLU A 25 4.65 7.61 -3.71
C GLU A 25 5.56 6.37 -3.69
N GLU A 26 6.46 6.27 -2.71
CA GLU A 26 7.32 5.09 -2.54
C GLU A 26 6.50 3.84 -2.17
N ILE A 27 5.42 4.01 -1.40
CA ILE A 27 4.48 2.94 -1.05
C ILE A 27 3.75 2.48 -2.31
N VAL A 28 3.26 3.41 -3.13
CA VAL A 28 2.55 3.09 -4.38
C VAL A 28 3.48 2.34 -5.34
N GLU A 29 4.69 2.84 -5.57
CA GLU A 29 5.69 2.19 -6.43
C GLU A 29 6.04 0.78 -5.92
N PHE A 30 6.21 0.62 -4.61
CA PHE A 30 6.44 -0.69 -4.01
C PHE A 30 5.26 -1.65 -4.27
N LEU A 31 4.02 -1.20 -4.05
CA LEU A 31 2.84 -2.02 -4.28
C LEU A 31 2.70 -2.42 -5.75
N GLU A 32 3.02 -1.53 -6.69
CA GLU A 32 3.02 -1.82 -8.12
C GLU A 32 4.06 -2.90 -8.47
N GLN A 33 5.28 -2.79 -7.94
CA GLN A 33 6.30 -3.82 -8.12
C GLN A 33 5.86 -5.17 -7.56
N GLN A 34 5.22 -5.18 -6.39
CA GLN A 34 4.69 -6.41 -5.79
C GLN A 34 3.54 -7.02 -6.62
N ALA A 35 2.66 -6.18 -7.16
CA ALA A 35 1.56 -6.56 -8.04
C ALA A 35 2.09 -7.21 -9.35
N ILE A 36 3.15 -6.64 -9.93
CA ILE A 36 3.83 -7.20 -11.12
C ILE A 36 4.53 -8.52 -10.78
N SER A 37 5.19 -8.61 -9.62
CA SER A 37 5.98 -9.78 -9.23
C SER A 37 5.15 -11.01 -8.85
N ARG A 38 3.80 -10.93 -8.82
CA ARG A 38 2.86 -12.01 -8.43
C ARG A 38 3.21 -12.68 -7.08
N GLY A 39 3.98 -11.99 -6.25
CA GLY A 39 4.75 -12.57 -5.15
C GLY A 39 4.33 -12.02 -3.80
N MET A 40 3.03 -11.88 -3.55
CA MET A 40 2.57 -11.31 -2.29
C MET A 40 2.17 -12.39 -1.30
N SER A 41 3.07 -12.63 -0.36
CA SER A 41 2.71 -13.34 0.87
C SER A 41 1.90 -12.37 1.74
N ALA A 42 0.57 -12.44 1.65
CA ALA A 42 -0.36 -11.63 2.44
C ALA A 42 -0.01 -11.61 3.95
N GLY A 43 0.62 -12.68 4.46
CA GLY A 43 0.91 -12.91 5.87
C GLY A 43 1.83 -11.91 6.59
N ARG A 44 2.41 -10.89 5.94
CA ARG A 44 3.23 -9.87 6.62
C ARG A 44 2.56 -8.49 6.76
N TRP A 45 1.46 -8.25 6.06
CA TRP A 45 0.83 -6.92 5.97
C TRP A 45 -0.61 -6.86 6.50
N VAL A 46 -1.22 -8.01 6.80
CA VAL A 46 -2.67 -8.20 7.04
C VAL A 46 -3.35 -7.16 7.94
N SER A 47 -2.66 -6.61 8.95
CA SER A 47 -3.28 -5.70 9.92
C SER A 47 -3.31 -4.22 9.51
N CYS A 48 -2.44 -3.79 8.61
CA CYS A 48 -2.35 -2.38 8.18
C CYS A 48 -2.54 -2.19 6.67
N PHE A 49 -2.56 -3.30 5.93
CA PHE A 49 -2.63 -3.31 4.48
C PHE A 49 -3.92 -2.69 3.93
N ASP A 50 -5.07 -3.04 4.53
CA ASP A 50 -6.36 -2.55 4.07
C ASP A 50 -6.50 -1.03 4.24
N GLU A 51 -5.97 -0.46 5.33
CA GLU A 51 -5.93 0.99 5.54
C GLU A 51 -5.10 1.70 4.46
N ILE A 52 -3.92 1.15 4.14
CA ILE A 52 -3.03 1.71 3.11
C ILE A 52 -3.74 1.71 1.75
N VAL A 53 -4.36 0.59 1.38
CA VAL A 53 -5.07 0.45 0.11
C VAL A 53 -6.26 1.38 0.03
N GLU A 54 -7.06 1.48 1.10
CA GLU A 54 -8.22 2.37 1.14
C GLU A 54 -7.78 3.83 0.96
N GLN A 55 -6.72 4.26 1.66
CA GLN A 55 -6.21 5.61 1.51
C GLN A 55 -5.63 5.89 0.12
N ILE A 56 -4.88 4.96 -0.48
CA ILE A 56 -4.38 5.11 -1.85
C ILE A 56 -5.53 5.26 -2.85
N LYS A 57 -6.61 4.49 -2.67
CA LYS A 57 -7.82 4.61 -3.50
C LYS A 57 -8.52 5.95 -3.31
N LEU A 58 -8.67 6.41 -2.07
CA LEU A 58 -9.28 7.71 -1.75
C LEU A 58 -8.48 8.89 -2.32
N LEU A 59 -7.15 8.77 -2.35
CA LEU A 59 -6.25 9.76 -2.92
C LEU A 59 -6.19 9.71 -4.46
N GLY A 60 -6.88 8.75 -5.10
CA GLY A 60 -6.82 8.56 -6.56
C GLY A 60 -5.44 8.10 -7.06
N LEU A 61 -4.62 7.53 -6.17
CA LEU A 61 -3.28 7.00 -6.47
C LEU A 61 -3.32 5.52 -6.85
N TRP A 62 -4.51 4.92 -6.90
CA TRP A 62 -4.71 3.54 -7.31
C TRP A 62 -4.56 3.41 -8.83
N SER A 63 -3.49 2.77 -9.29
CA SER A 63 -3.17 2.63 -10.71
C SER A 63 -3.76 1.36 -11.35
N ASP A 64 -3.81 1.32 -12.68
CA ASP A 64 -4.17 0.13 -13.46
C ASP A 64 -3.26 -1.08 -13.16
N ILE A 65 -1.99 -0.85 -12.81
CA ILE A 65 -1.04 -1.91 -12.44
C ILE A 65 -1.50 -2.59 -11.17
N LEU A 66 -1.88 -1.80 -10.16
CA LEU A 66 -2.47 -2.31 -8.93
C LEU A 66 -3.79 -3.01 -9.21
N GLU A 67 -4.64 -2.46 -10.09
CA GLU A 67 -5.91 -3.09 -10.45
C GLU A 67 -5.73 -4.49 -11.07
N GLN A 68 -4.73 -4.67 -11.94
CA GLN A 68 -4.48 -5.94 -12.64
C GLN A 68 -3.68 -6.96 -11.84
N GLY A 69 -2.72 -6.50 -11.03
CA GLY A 69 -1.85 -7.37 -10.26
C GLY A 69 -2.34 -7.66 -8.84
N TRP A 70 -3.36 -6.94 -8.35
CA TRP A 70 -3.88 -7.12 -7.00
C TRP A 70 -5.07 -8.10 -6.97
N PRO A 71 -4.98 -9.22 -6.24
CA PRO A 71 -6.02 -10.26 -6.23
C PRO A 71 -7.34 -9.82 -5.56
N SER A 72 -7.40 -8.67 -4.90
CA SER A 72 -8.62 -8.18 -4.22
C SER A 72 -9.74 -7.71 -5.16
N ASN A 73 -9.53 -7.64 -6.48
CA ASN A 73 -10.61 -7.56 -7.48
C ASN A 73 -11.24 -8.94 -7.80
N GLN A 74 -10.79 -10.02 -7.13
CA GLN A 74 -11.44 -11.35 -7.15
C GLN A 74 -12.41 -11.51 -5.96
N LYS A 75 -13.36 -10.59 -5.81
CA LYS A 75 -14.56 -10.81 -4.98
C LYS A 75 -15.81 -10.40 -5.72
#